data_AF-A0A6G2VQU8-F1
#
_entry.id   AF-A0A6G2VQU8-F1
#
_cell.length_a   1.000
_cell.length_b   1.000
_cell.length_c   1.000
_cell.angle_alpha   90.00
_cell.angle_beta   90.00
_cell.angle_gamma   90.00
#
_symmetry.space_group_name_H-M   'P 1'
#
loop_
_entity.id
_entity.type
_entity.pdbx_description
1 polymer ?
#
loop_
_entity_poly.entity_id
_entity_poly.type
_entity_poly.pdbx_seq_one_letter_code
_entity_poly.pdbx_strand_id
1 'polypeptide(L)'
;MSLPYAHEETAVAEAQRVFDGRMPTAPGDLRVEARGITPVPEDARYGSPRRLFTVWFAPNLTMTGVFTGTVGAALGLDFATALLAVVLGTLLGAVPTAYLGTWGSQTGAGQLPLARLAFGRAVALPGALQWLSSIAWDALIGLFGGDALAQLCGWPFWAGVL
;
A
#
# COMPACT_ATOMS: atom_id res chain seq x y z
N MET A 1 -35.24 10.85 36.29
CA MET A 1 -34.25 9.75 36.29
C MET A 1 -34.03 9.35 34.84
N SER A 2 -33.16 10.09 34.14
CA SER A 2 -32.82 9.86 32.74
C SER A 2 -31.87 8.68 32.64
N LEU A 3 -32.24 7.69 31.83
CA LEU A 3 -31.52 6.43 31.79
C LEU A 3 -30.21 6.61 30.98
N PRO A 4 -29.06 6.20 31.54
CA PRO A 4 -27.73 6.50 30.99
C PRO A 4 -27.40 5.84 29.63
N TYR A 5 -28.28 5.01 29.07
CA TYR A 5 -28.05 4.26 27.82
C TYR A 5 -28.47 5.00 26.53
N ALA A 6 -29.30 6.05 26.61
CA ALA A 6 -29.83 6.72 25.41
C ALA A 6 -28.76 7.46 24.60
N HIS A 7 -27.65 7.87 25.24
CA HIS A 7 -26.54 8.55 24.60
C HIS A 7 -25.59 7.61 23.86
N GLU A 8 -25.44 6.35 24.31
CA GLU A 8 -24.60 5.36 23.63
C GLU A 8 -25.26 4.89 22.33
N GLU A 9 -26.57 4.66 22.35
CA GLU A 9 -27.30 4.16 21.19
C GLU A 9 -27.35 5.17 20.03
N THR A 10 -27.46 6.47 20.37
CA THR A 10 -27.37 7.56 19.38
C THR A 10 -25.96 7.73 18.83
N ALA A 11 -24.91 7.63 19.67
CA ALA A 11 -23.53 7.72 19.21
C ALA A 11 -23.11 6.54 18.31
N VAL A 12 -23.59 5.32 18.61
CA VAL A 12 -23.37 4.13 17.77
C VAL A 12 -24.10 4.27 16.42
N ALA A 13 -25.35 4.73 16.44
CA ALA A 13 -26.12 4.95 15.22
C ALA A 13 -25.53 6.07 14.34
N GLU A 14 -25.00 7.14 14.94
CA GLU A 14 -24.33 8.23 14.24
C GLU A 14 -22.98 7.80 13.67
N ALA A 15 -22.20 7.00 14.42
CA ALA A 15 -20.97 6.39 13.93
C ALA A 15 -21.23 5.45 12.74
N GLN A 16 -22.29 4.62 12.79
CA GLN A 16 -22.68 3.79 11.65
C GLN A 16 -22.99 4.62 10.40
N ARG A 17 -23.73 5.74 10.53
CA ARG A 17 -24.03 6.63 9.40
C ARG A 17 -22.79 7.30 8.77
N VAL A 18 -21.77 7.59 9.57
CA VAL A 18 -20.49 8.12 9.06
C VAL A 18 -19.74 7.07 8.22
N PHE A 19 -19.91 5.79 8.55
CA PHE A 19 -19.24 4.67 7.89
C PHE A 19 -20.09 3.96 6.82
N ASP A 20 -21.36 4.34 6.67
CA ASP A 20 -22.28 3.96 5.58
C ASP A 20 -21.96 4.71 4.27
N GLY A 21 -20.67 4.82 3.97
CA GLY A 21 -20.21 5.48 2.78
C GLY A 21 -20.45 4.66 1.52
N ARG A 22 -20.71 5.36 0.41
CA ARG A 22 -20.94 4.77 -0.91
C ARG A 22 -19.76 3.88 -1.33
N MET A 23 -20.05 2.69 -1.86
CA MET A 23 -19.09 1.80 -2.50
C MET A 23 -19.16 1.89 -4.04
N PRO A 24 -18.08 1.57 -4.77
CA PRO A 24 -18.12 1.39 -6.21
C PRO A 24 -19.07 0.26 -6.59
N THR A 25 -19.95 0.51 -7.54
CA THR A 25 -20.98 -0.48 -7.96
C THR A 25 -20.58 -1.25 -9.22
N ALA A 26 -19.64 -0.71 -10.00
CA ALA A 26 -19.14 -1.31 -11.23
C ALA A 26 -17.71 -0.83 -11.54
N PRO A 27 -16.93 -1.59 -12.34
CA PRO A 27 -15.67 -1.09 -12.89
C PRO A 27 -15.88 0.21 -13.69
N GLY A 28 -15.04 1.22 -13.45
CA GLY A 28 -15.16 2.53 -14.11
C GLY A 28 -16.09 3.53 -13.41
N ASP A 29 -16.62 3.19 -12.24
CA ASP A 29 -17.34 4.13 -11.38
C ASP A 29 -16.36 5.17 -10.79
N LEU A 30 -16.37 6.39 -11.35
CA LEU A 30 -15.47 7.49 -10.98
C LEU A 30 -15.94 8.32 -9.77
N ARG A 31 -17.08 7.96 -9.17
CA ARG A 31 -17.63 8.73 -8.05
C ARG A 31 -16.87 8.39 -6.77
N VAL A 32 -16.58 9.43 -5.96
CA VAL A 32 -15.84 9.31 -4.70
C VAL A 32 -16.46 8.24 -3.79
N GLU A 33 -15.60 7.34 -3.30
CA GLU A 33 -15.94 6.36 -2.28
C GLU A 33 -15.94 7.04 -0.90
N ALA A 34 -16.99 6.81 -0.10
CA ALA A 34 -17.13 7.46 1.21
C ALA A 34 -16.95 6.50 2.40
N ARG A 35 -16.76 5.19 2.16
CA ARG A 35 -16.73 4.14 3.20
C ARG A 35 -15.50 4.22 4.11
N GLY A 36 -14.43 4.86 3.64
CA GLY A 36 -13.23 5.13 4.41
C GLY A 36 -12.50 3.85 4.84
N ILE A 37 -12.22 3.71 6.13
CA ILE A 37 -11.41 2.62 6.71
C ILE A 37 -12.24 1.39 7.13
N THR A 38 -13.55 1.42 6.90
CA THR A 38 -14.49 0.40 7.37
C THR A 38 -14.27 -0.91 6.62
N PRO A 39 -14.36 -2.08 7.29
CA PRO A 39 -14.21 -3.37 6.61
C PRO A 39 -15.18 -3.52 5.43
N VAL A 40 -14.68 -4.08 4.33
CA VAL A 40 -15.48 -4.41 3.14
C VAL A 40 -16.33 -5.66 3.42
N PRO A 41 -17.65 -5.64 3.15
CA PRO A 41 -18.53 -6.77 3.41
C PRO A 41 -18.27 -7.90 2.39
N GLU A 42 -18.59 -9.14 2.77
CA GLU A 42 -18.18 -10.34 2.04
C GLU A 42 -18.72 -10.41 0.60
N ASP A 43 -19.93 -9.92 0.39
CA ASP A 43 -20.60 -9.84 -0.91
C ASP A 43 -19.90 -8.89 -1.91
N ALA A 44 -19.20 -7.88 -1.38
CA ALA A 44 -18.43 -6.93 -2.16
C ALA A 44 -16.95 -7.33 -2.32
N ARG A 45 -16.51 -8.46 -1.76
CA ARG A 45 -15.12 -8.94 -1.90
C ARG A 45 -14.95 -9.69 -3.21
N TYR A 46 -14.50 -8.97 -4.23
CA TYR A 46 -14.12 -9.55 -5.51
C TYR A 46 -12.61 -9.46 -5.71
N GLY A 47 -11.99 -10.55 -6.16
CA GLY A 47 -10.55 -10.58 -6.41
C GLY A 47 -10.10 -11.96 -6.86
N SER A 48 -9.11 -12.01 -7.74
CA SER A 48 -8.43 -13.25 -8.09
C SER A 48 -6.92 -13.06 -7.91
N PRO A 49 -6.17 -14.11 -7.55
CA PRO A 49 -4.71 -14.03 -7.45
C PRO A 49 -4.06 -13.54 -8.76
N ARG A 50 -4.66 -13.83 -9.91
CA ARG A 50 -4.20 -13.36 -11.22
C ARG A 50 -4.27 -11.83 -11.35
N ARG A 51 -5.28 -11.19 -10.73
CA ARG A 51 -5.40 -9.72 -10.73
C ARG A 51 -4.31 -9.06 -9.91
N LEU A 52 -3.76 -9.75 -8.90
CA LEU A 52 -2.62 -9.26 -8.14
C LEU A 52 -1.38 -9.10 -9.02
N PHE A 53 -1.16 -9.99 -10.00
CA PHE A 53 -0.05 -9.83 -10.93
C PHE A 53 -0.11 -8.47 -11.63
N THR A 54 -1.26 -8.07 -12.18
CA THR A 54 -1.37 -6.77 -12.85
C THR A 54 -1.25 -5.58 -11.90
N VAL A 55 -1.71 -5.72 -10.65
CA VAL A 55 -1.60 -4.67 -9.62
C VAL A 55 -0.15 -4.45 -9.22
N TRP A 56 0.64 -5.52 -9.14
CA TRP A 56 2.03 -5.44 -8.69
C TRP A 56 3.04 -5.32 -9.82
N PHE A 57 2.74 -5.82 -11.02
CA PHE A 57 3.68 -5.83 -12.13
C PHE A 57 4.09 -4.41 -12.53
N ALA A 58 3.11 -3.52 -12.75
CA ALA A 58 3.36 -2.14 -13.16
C ALA A 58 4.26 -1.36 -12.18
N PRO A 59 3.98 -1.30 -10.87
CA PRO A 59 4.83 -0.56 -9.93
C PRO A 59 6.20 -1.21 -9.65
N ASN A 60 6.41 -2.49 -10.01
CA ASN A 60 7.73 -3.13 -9.86
C ASN A 60 8.71 -2.78 -10.99
N LEU A 61 8.23 -2.22 -12.11
CA LEU A 61 9.08 -1.74 -13.20
C LEU A 61 9.67 -0.36 -12.88
N THR A 62 10.54 -0.30 -11.88
CA THR A 62 11.18 0.94 -11.41
C THR A 62 12.70 0.84 -11.44
N MET A 63 13.36 2.00 -11.51
CA MET A 63 14.83 2.09 -11.47
C MET A 63 15.42 1.48 -10.19
N THR A 64 14.66 1.47 -9.10
CA THR A 64 15.01 0.80 -7.84
C THR A 64 15.38 -0.67 -8.03
N GLY A 65 14.67 -1.38 -8.92
CA GLY A 65 15.00 -2.78 -9.24
C GLY A 65 16.36 -2.92 -9.93
N VAL A 66 16.68 -1.98 -10.84
CA VAL A 66 17.99 -1.93 -11.52
C VAL A 66 19.11 -1.72 -10.52
N PHE A 67 18.99 -0.72 -9.63
CA PHE A 67 19.99 -0.47 -8.58
C PHE A 67 20.18 -1.67 -7.66
N THR A 68 19.09 -2.33 -7.27
CA THR A 68 19.15 -3.56 -6.46
C THR A 68 20.01 -4.63 -7.14
N GLY A 69 19.88 -4.79 -8.47
CA GLY A 69 20.74 -5.70 -9.24
C GLY A 69 22.21 -5.27 -9.25
N THR A 70 22.49 -3.96 -9.35
CA THR A 70 23.89 -3.47 -9.37
C THR A 70 24.63 -3.71 -8.06
N VAL A 71 23.92 -3.84 -6.93
CA VAL A 71 24.54 -4.16 -5.63
C VAL A 71 25.28 -5.49 -5.68
N GLY A 72 24.74 -6.50 -6.36
CA GLY A 72 25.42 -7.79 -6.52
C GLY A 72 26.78 -7.65 -7.20
N ALA A 73 26.83 -6.89 -8.30
CA ALA A 73 28.08 -6.60 -9.00
C ALA A 73 29.04 -5.75 -8.16
N ALA A 74 28.53 -4.76 -7.42
CA ALA A 74 29.34 -3.92 -6.52
C ALA A 74 29.98 -4.73 -5.37
N LEU A 75 29.33 -5.82 -4.94
CA LEU A 75 29.86 -6.76 -3.96
C LEU A 75 30.83 -7.79 -4.57
N GLY A 76 31.10 -7.73 -5.88
CA GLY A 76 32.02 -8.63 -6.58
C GLY A 76 31.44 -10.01 -6.88
N LEU A 77 30.11 -10.19 -6.82
CA LEU A 77 29.45 -11.45 -7.16
C LEU A 77 29.39 -11.61 -8.69
N ASP A 78 29.51 -12.87 -9.16
CA ASP A 78 29.17 -13.18 -10.54
C ASP A 78 27.65 -13.06 -10.78
N PHE A 79 27.25 -12.98 -12.05
CA PHE A 79 25.85 -12.76 -12.43
C PHE A 79 24.90 -13.83 -11.88
N ALA A 80 25.29 -15.11 -11.93
CA ALA A 80 24.41 -16.21 -11.50
C ALA A 80 24.22 -16.19 -9.98
N THR A 81 25.29 -15.95 -9.23
CA THR A 81 25.23 -15.85 -7.76
C THR A 81 24.48 -14.60 -7.32
N ALA A 82 24.69 -13.45 -7.97
CA ALA A 82 23.94 -12.23 -7.71
C ALA A 82 22.43 -12.40 -8.00
N LEU A 83 22.09 -13.00 -9.15
CA LEU A 83 20.70 -13.29 -9.51
C LEU A 83 20.06 -14.24 -8.49
N LEU A 84 20.75 -15.30 -8.10
CA LEU A 84 20.27 -16.24 -7.10
C LEU A 84 20.04 -15.55 -5.75
N ALA A 85 20.98 -14.71 -5.31
CA ALA A 85 20.86 -13.95 -4.06
C ALA A 85 19.64 -13.02 -4.08
N VAL A 86 19.40 -12.32 -5.19
CA VAL A 86 18.21 -11.46 -5.37
C VAL A 86 16.94 -12.31 -5.31
N VAL A 87 16.86 -13.40 -6.08
CA VAL A 87 15.67 -14.28 -6.10
C VAL A 87 15.37 -14.85 -4.71
N LEU A 88 16.39 -15.38 -4.02
CA LEU A 88 16.23 -15.91 -2.67
C LEU A 88 15.83 -14.83 -1.68
N GLY A 89 16.46 -13.66 -1.72
CA GLY A 89 16.10 -12.53 -0.87
C GLY A 89 14.65 -12.08 -1.09
N THR A 90 14.22 -11.97 -2.34
CA THR A 90 12.84 -11.63 -2.69
C THR A 90 11.85 -12.70 -2.21
N LEU A 91 12.16 -13.99 -2.39
CA LEU A 91 11.30 -15.08 -1.91
C LEU A 91 11.18 -15.07 -0.39
N LEU A 92 12.29 -14.92 0.33
CA LEU A 92 12.31 -14.83 1.79
C LEU A 92 11.52 -13.63 2.30
N GLY A 93 11.67 -12.47 1.67
CA GLY A 93 10.90 -11.27 1.99
C GLY A 93 9.41 -11.37 1.63
N ALA A 94 9.08 -12.12 0.59
CA ALA A 94 7.70 -12.32 0.16
C ALA A 94 6.89 -13.21 1.12
N VAL A 95 7.52 -14.14 1.86
CA VAL A 95 6.83 -15.04 2.80
C VAL A 95 6.00 -14.29 3.85
N PRO A 96 6.56 -13.37 4.68
CA PRO A 96 5.77 -12.66 5.68
C PRO A 96 4.70 -11.76 5.03
N THR A 97 5.02 -11.12 3.91
CA THR A 97 4.06 -10.27 3.17
C THR A 97 2.89 -11.09 2.63
N ALA A 98 3.15 -12.27 2.07
CA ALA A 98 2.12 -13.17 1.57
C ALA A 98 1.22 -13.66 2.71
N TYR A 99 1.82 -14.04 3.85
CA TYR A 99 1.07 -14.45 5.04
C TYR A 99 0.15 -13.33 5.55
N LEU A 100 0.68 -12.14 5.78
CA LEU A 100 -0.11 -10.98 6.25
C LEU A 100 -1.15 -10.52 5.22
N GLY A 101 -0.87 -10.72 3.93
CA GLY A 101 -1.81 -10.47 2.83
C GLY A 101 -3.09 -11.30 2.93
N THR A 102 -3.02 -12.51 3.50
CA THR A 102 -4.21 -13.38 3.69
C THR A 102 -5.21 -12.85 4.70
N TRP A 103 -4.80 -11.95 5.60
CA TRP A 103 -5.69 -11.39 6.62
C TRP A 103 -6.67 -10.37 6.02
N GLY A 104 -6.26 -9.67 4.97
CA GLY A 104 -7.11 -8.68 4.30
C GLY A 104 -8.34 -9.30 3.62
N SER A 105 -8.19 -10.48 2.98
CA SER A 105 -9.32 -11.15 2.32
C SER A 105 -10.35 -11.71 3.33
N GLN A 106 -9.90 -12.13 4.50
CA GLN A 106 -10.75 -12.69 5.56
C GLN A 106 -11.47 -11.61 6.37
N THR A 107 -10.77 -10.52 6.71
CA THR A 107 -11.32 -9.46 7.57
C THR A 107 -12.00 -8.35 6.77
N GLY A 108 -11.64 -8.17 5.50
CA GLY A 108 -12.10 -7.05 4.68
C GLY A 108 -11.52 -5.70 5.10
N ALA A 109 -10.61 -5.65 6.07
CA ALA A 109 -10.02 -4.43 6.61
C ALA A 109 -8.64 -4.16 5.99
N GLY A 110 -8.28 -2.87 5.92
CA GLY A 110 -6.93 -2.46 5.54
C GLY A 110 -5.88 -2.87 6.58
N GLN A 111 -4.62 -3.00 6.15
CA GLN A 111 -3.51 -3.42 7.02
C GLN A 111 -3.30 -2.48 8.22
N LEU A 112 -3.43 -1.15 8.03
CA LEU A 112 -3.28 -0.17 9.12
C LEU A 112 -4.41 -0.23 10.16
N PRO A 113 -5.71 -0.28 9.78
CA PRO A 113 -6.78 -0.58 10.73
C PRO A 113 -6.58 -1.91 11.46
N LEU A 114 -6.15 -2.97 10.77
CA LEU A 114 -5.88 -4.28 11.38
C LEU A 114 -4.75 -4.25 12.40
N ALA A 115 -3.72 -3.44 12.17
CA ALA A 115 -2.60 -3.29 13.10
C ALA A 115 -3.04 -2.78 14.50
N ARG A 116 -4.24 -2.18 14.62
CA ARG A 116 -4.83 -1.81 15.93
C ARG A 116 -5.04 -3.02 16.84
N LEU A 117 -5.24 -4.22 16.30
CA LEU A 117 -5.42 -5.42 17.09
C LEU A 117 -4.16 -5.78 17.89
N ALA A 118 -2.98 -5.55 17.31
CA ALA A 118 -1.70 -5.82 17.97
C ALA A 118 -1.19 -4.62 18.79
N PHE A 119 -1.32 -3.40 18.27
CA PHE A 119 -0.71 -2.20 18.85
C PHE A 119 -1.68 -1.31 19.65
N GLY A 120 -2.99 -1.57 19.59
CA GLY A 120 -4.00 -0.73 20.23
C GLY A 120 -3.88 0.74 19.81
N ARG A 121 -3.81 1.65 20.79
CA ARG A 121 -3.63 3.10 20.54
C ARG A 121 -2.24 3.44 20.01
N ALA A 122 -1.24 2.59 20.23
CA ALA A 122 0.11 2.80 19.73
C ALA A 122 0.23 2.58 18.21
N VAL A 123 -0.85 2.16 17.52
CA VAL A 123 -0.89 2.04 16.04
C VAL A 123 -0.50 3.32 15.31
N ALA A 124 -0.64 4.48 15.97
CA ALA A 124 -0.23 5.76 15.39
C ALA A 124 1.26 5.77 15.04
N LEU A 125 2.11 5.04 15.78
CA LEU A 125 3.53 4.94 15.51
C LEU A 125 3.84 4.18 14.20
N PRO A 126 3.43 2.90 14.02
CA PRO A 126 3.62 2.22 12.73
C PRO A 126 2.86 2.90 11.59
N GLY A 127 1.72 3.55 11.88
CA GLY A 127 1.00 4.35 10.89
C GLY A 127 1.79 5.56 10.40
N ALA A 128 2.40 6.33 11.31
CA ALA A 128 3.25 7.46 10.96
C ALA A 128 4.51 7.01 10.21
N LEU A 129 5.13 5.91 10.65
CA LEU A 129 6.28 5.32 9.96
C LEU A 129 5.92 4.88 8.55
N GLN A 130 4.81 4.15 8.37
CA GLN A 130 4.33 3.73 7.05
C GLN A 130 4.04 4.94 6.16
N TRP A 131 3.43 6.00 6.71
CA TRP A 131 3.16 7.22 5.96
C TRP A 131 4.45 7.90 5.48
N LEU A 132 5.44 8.04 6.36
CA LEU A 132 6.77 8.57 5.99
C LEU A 132 7.47 7.70 4.95
N SER A 133 7.42 6.37 5.10
CA SER A 133 7.97 5.44 4.11
C SER A 133 7.28 5.57 2.75
N SER A 134 5.98 5.84 2.73
CA SER A 134 5.23 6.04 1.48
C SER A 134 5.66 7.33 0.79
N ILE A 135 5.83 8.43 1.54
CA ILE A 135 6.38 9.69 1.00
C ILE A 135 7.79 9.48 0.43
N ALA A 136 8.65 8.76 1.15
CA ALA A 136 10.01 8.48 0.69
C ALA A 136 10.00 7.65 -0.61
N TRP A 137 9.11 6.67 -0.70
CA TRP A 137 8.93 5.86 -1.89
C TRP A 137 8.46 6.69 -3.09
N ASP A 138 7.44 7.53 -2.90
CA ASP A 138 6.91 8.40 -3.95
C ASP A 138 7.95 9.44 -4.40
N ALA A 139 8.70 10.01 -3.46
CA ALA A 139 9.78 10.94 -3.74
C ALA A 139 10.90 10.29 -4.59
N LEU A 140 11.27 9.04 -4.30
CA LEU A 140 12.27 8.31 -5.09
C LEU A 140 11.78 8.03 -6.52
N ILE A 141 10.54 7.61 -6.69
CA ILE A 141 9.96 7.38 -8.03
C ILE A 141 9.85 8.71 -8.79
N GLY A 142 9.35 9.76 -8.14
CA GLY A 142 9.24 11.09 -8.73
C GLY A 142 10.59 11.66 -9.15
N LEU A 143 11.63 11.46 -8.34
CA LEU A 143 12.99 11.87 -8.64
C LEU A 143 13.51 11.24 -9.94
N PHE A 144 13.36 9.92 -10.10
CA PHE A 144 13.81 9.24 -11.32
C PHE A 144 12.98 9.61 -12.53
N GLY A 145 11.67 9.80 -12.36
CA GLY A 145 10.78 10.27 -13.42
C GLY A 145 11.16 11.68 -13.89
N GLY A 146 11.43 12.59 -12.95
CA GLY A 146 11.81 13.96 -13.24
C GLY A 146 13.19 14.10 -13.86
N ASP A 147 14.16 13.29 -13.41
CA ASP A 147 15.47 13.21 -14.05
C ASP A 147 15.38 12.71 -15.50
N ALA A 148 14.57 11.66 -15.75
CA ALA A 148 14.33 11.18 -17.11
C ALA A 148 13.67 12.25 -18.00
N LEU A 149 12.72 13.02 -17.47
CA LEU A 149 12.07 14.12 -18.17
C LEU A 149 13.04 15.27 -18.47
N ALA A 150 13.87 15.65 -17.49
CA ALA A 150 14.90 16.67 -17.66
C ALA A 150 15.88 16.31 -18.78
N GLN A 151 16.33 15.05 -18.82
CA GLN A 151 17.22 14.55 -19.86
C GLN A 151 16.55 14.54 -21.25
N LEU A 152 15.27 14.17 -21.32
CA LEU A 152 14.52 14.15 -22.58
C LEU A 152 14.29 15.55 -23.15
N CYS A 153 13.96 16.53 -22.31
CA CYS A 153 13.65 17.90 -22.71
C CYS A 153 14.88 18.83 -22.73
N GLY A 154 16.03 18.37 -22.25
CA GLY A 154 17.23 19.20 -22.07
C GLY A 154 17.07 20.28 -20.99
N TRP A 155 16.18 20.06 -20.03
CA TRP A 155 15.90 21.00 -18.96
C TRP A 155 16.88 20.83 -17.79
N PRO A 156 17.11 21.90 -16.99
CA PRO A 156 17.85 21.75 -15.76
C PRO A 156 17.07 20.86 -14.79
N PHE A 157 17.78 20.00 -14.05
CA PHE A 157 17.23 18.97 -13.16
C PHE A 157 16.07 19.46 -12.26
N TRP A 158 16.21 20.65 -11.66
CA TRP A 158 15.18 21.21 -10.78
C TRP A 158 13.84 21.46 -11.49
N ALA A 159 13.85 21.76 -12.79
CA ALA A 159 12.64 21.97 -13.58
C ALA A 159 11.98 20.66 -14.03
N GLY A 160 12.74 19.54 -14.08
CA GLY A 160 12.18 18.22 -14.38
C GLY A 160 11.58 17.52 -13.16
N VAL A 161 12.08 17.82 -11.96
CA VAL A 161 11.67 17.18 -10.69
C VAL A 161 10.52 17.91 -9.98
N LEU A 162 10.27 19.17 -10.32
CA LEU A 162 9.10 19.94 -9.86
C LEU A 162 7.82 19.52 -10.59
#